data_AF-A0A7C8TXF2-F1
#
_entry.id   AF-A0A7C8TXF2-F1
#
_cell.length_a   1.000
_cell.length_b   1.000
_cell.length_c   1.000
_cell.angle_alpha   90.00
_cell.angle_beta   90.00
_cell.angle_gamma   90.00
#
_symmetry.space_group_name_H-M   'P 1'
#
loop_
_entity.id
_entity.type
_entity.pdbx_description
1 polymer ?
#
loop_
_entity_poly.entity_id
_entity_poly.type
_entity_poly.pdbx_seq_one_letter_code
_entity_poly.pdbx_strand_id
1 'polypeptide(L)'
;MCGTTQSCDAGGCAGTFDSGTVATCKANWATCRCDPTPNTCGTPRDCDAGGCAGTFDPNGVATCKANYATCRCNPTSANCGNAASCDAGGCAGSFDSNGIATCKGAYATCPCNPTPNTCGNPQTCDTDGCAGSFNSDGRATCKGRYATCPCTPTQGSGGTCGNRAGCDSGNCAGSFAGLGNVPYPRCTNAYAGCNCNPTDNTCGTPRSCGDNGCNGAWDGNTGIARCTGNFIGCRCIPTQGSGGTCGNRAGCDSNNCAGSFAGLGNVQYPRCTNAYAGCNCNPTDNTCGTPRSCGDNGCNGAWDGDSGIARCTGNFIGCRCNPTSATCGARASCFSGGCAGRRGGDGVWRCTQKYAPCGCYYNSFWGFLDRDAGYTGGRYELRSNDNECTNLPSNWNDVASSISVISWVVNCQFYENINCGGLSIYGTSQRNAGNNPWDLQGANSYFNDKISSYKCWLDPLTWCGDTPCHG
;
A
#
# COMPACT_ATOMS: atom_id res chain seq x y z
N MET A 1 -67.19 -77.71 -11.35
CA MET A 1 -67.46 -76.55 -10.47
C MET A 1 -66.16 -75.79 -10.29
N CYS A 2 -66.16 -74.48 -10.49
CA CYS A 2 -64.98 -73.66 -10.22
C CYS A 2 -64.80 -73.56 -8.70
N GLY A 3 -63.64 -73.98 -8.18
CA GLY A 3 -63.26 -73.77 -6.78
C GLY A 3 -62.81 -72.33 -6.52
N THR A 4 -62.08 -72.10 -5.44
CA THR A 4 -61.38 -70.82 -5.21
C THR A 4 -60.48 -70.49 -6.38
N THR A 5 -60.41 -69.20 -6.74
CA THR A 5 -59.55 -68.70 -7.83
C THR A 5 -58.11 -69.17 -7.62
N GLN A 6 -57.46 -69.62 -8.71
CA GLN A 6 -56.07 -70.09 -8.73
C GLN A 6 -55.30 -69.34 -9.82
N SER A 7 -53.97 -69.40 -9.78
CA SER A 7 -53.09 -68.81 -10.80
C SER A 7 -53.44 -69.30 -12.21
N CYS A 8 -53.45 -68.39 -13.19
CA CYS A 8 -53.74 -68.67 -14.60
C CYS A 8 -52.72 -69.63 -15.27
N ASP A 9 -51.57 -69.87 -14.66
CA ASP A 9 -50.57 -70.83 -15.12
C ASP A 9 -50.61 -72.17 -14.35
N ALA A 10 -51.41 -72.26 -13.29
CA ALA A 10 -51.48 -73.46 -12.46
C ALA A 10 -52.35 -74.55 -13.10
N GLY A 11 -51.91 -75.81 -12.95
CA GLY A 11 -52.71 -77.01 -13.25
C GLY A 11 -53.12 -77.18 -14.72
N GLY A 12 -52.51 -76.45 -15.66
CA GLY A 12 -52.90 -76.48 -17.08
C GLY A 12 -54.13 -75.63 -17.42
N CYS A 13 -54.42 -74.59 -16.62
CA CYS A 13 -55.50 -73.61 -16.87
C CYS A 13 -55.35 -72.87 -18.21
N ALA A 14 -54.12 -72.53 -18.61
CA ALA A 14 -53.80 -71.72 -19.80
C ALA A 14 -54.65 -70.43 -19.85
N GLY A 15 -54.53 -69.60 -18.82
CA GLY A 15 -55.39 -68.43 -18.66
C GLY A 15 -55.14 -67.36 -19.72
N THR A 16 -56.22 -66.73 -20.18
CA THR A 16 -56.20 -65.63 -21.17
C THR A 16 -57.25 -64.59 -20.79
N PHE A 17 -57.11 -63.34 -21.27
CA PHE A 17 -58.15 -62.33 -21.10
C PHE A 17 -59.21 -62.43 -22.20
N ASP A 18 -60.43 -62.82 -21.82
CA ASP A 18 -61.61 -62.70 -22.70
C ASP A 18 -62.05 -61.23 -22.72
N SER A 19 -62.04 -60.63 -23.92
CA SER A 19 -62.41 -59.23 -24.19
C SER A 19 -61.72 -58.15 -23.30
N GLY A 20 -60.59 -58.49 -22.66
CA GLY A 20 -59.75 -57.55 -21.90
C GLY A 20 -60.18 -57.28 -20.45
N THR A 21 -61.29 -57.86 -19.97
CA THR A 21 -61.86 -57.49 -18.66
C THR A 21 -61.56 -58.50 -17.55
N VAL A 22 -61.58 -59.80 -17.82
CA VAL A 22 -61.39 -60.86 -16.80
C VAL A 22 -60.51 -61.98 -17.37
N ALA A 23 -59.52 -62.44 -16.60
CA ALA A 23 -58.72 -63.60 -16.96
C ALA A 23 -59.48 -64.90 -16.64
N THR A 24 -59.61 -65.76 -17.65
CA THR A 24 -60.31 -67.04 -17.57
C THR A 24 -59.42 -68.16 -18.08
N CYS A 25 -59.56 -69.36 -17.51
CA CYS A 25 -58.90 -70.55 -18.02
C CYS A 25 -59.47 -70.93 -19.40
N LYS A 26 -58.60 -71.35 -20.32
CA LYS A 26 -58.97 -71.83 -21.66
C LYS A 26 -58.81 -73.33 -21.86
N ALA A 27 -58.03 -73.98 -21.01
CA ALA A 27 -57.85 -75.43 -21.03
C ALA A 27 -58.54 -76.07 -19.82
N ASN A 28 -57.79 -76.56 -18.83
CA ASN A 28 -58.40 -77.14 -17.64
C ASN A 28 -59.21 -76.08 -16.89
N TRP A 29 -60.42 -76.44 -16.43
CA TRP A 29 -61.38 -75.52 -15.80
C TRP A 29 -61.79 -74.35 -16.70
N ALA A 30 -61.94 -74.63 -18.01
CA ALA A 30 -62.37 -73.65 -19.00
C ALA A 30 -63.56 -72.80 -18.50
N THR A 31 -63.51 -71.49 -18.73
CA THR A 31 -64.46 -70.46 -18.25
C THR A 31 -64.38 -70.07 -16.78
N CYS A 32 -63.61 -70.80 -15.94
CA CYS A 32 -63.36 -70.37 -14.56
C CYS A 32 -62.40 -69.18 -14.52
N ARG A 33 -62.65 -68.23 -13.61
CA ARG A 33 -61.76 -67.10 -13.35
C ARG A 33 -60.44 -67.59 -12.75
N CYS A 34 -59.33 -67.03 -13.21
CA CYS A 34 -58.00 -67.27 -12.68
C CYS A 34 -57.31 -65.95 -12.33
N ASP A 35 -56.30 -66.00 -11.44
CA ASP A 35 -55.47 -64.85 -11.10
C ASP A 35 -54.37 -64.67 -12.16
N PRO A 36 -54.35 -63.54 -12.89
CA PRO A 36 -53.40 -63.32 -13.98
C PRO A 36 -51.95 -63.41 -13.52
N THR A 37 -51.13 -64.10 -14.28
CA THR A 37 -49.67 -64.14 -14.08
C THR A 37 -48.98 -63.19 -15.07
N PRO A 38 -47.66 -62.94 -14.94
CA PRO A 38 -46.91 -62.19 -15.95
C PRO A 38 -47.08 -62.74 -17.38
N ASN A 39 -47.23 -64.06 -17.54
CA ASN A 39 -47.46 -64.69 -18.85
C ASN A 39 -48.86 -64.36 -19.41
N THR A 40 -49.87 -64.29 -18.54
CA THR A 40 -51.25 -63.91 -18.91
C THR A 40 -51.36 -62.42 -19.25
N CYS A 41 -50.62 -61.57 -18.52
CA CYS A 41 -50.64 -60.12 -18.68
C CYS A 41 -49.85 -59.62 -19.90
N GLY A 42 -48.82 -60.35 -20.33
CA GLY A 42 -47.92 -59.94 -21.41
C GLY A 42 -47.08 -58.70 -21.03
N THR A 43 -46.62 -57.94 -22.03
CA THR A 43 -45.87 -56.70 -21.81
C THR A 43 -46.77 -55.63 -21.18
N PRO A 44 -46.33 -54.94 -20.11
CA PRO A 44 -47.09 -53.85 -19.50
C PRO A 44 -47.50 -52.79 -20.52
N ARG A 45 -48.75 -52.34 -20.42
CA ARG A 45 -49.33 -51.25 -21.22
C ARG A 45 -49.41 -49.98 -20.38
N ASP A 46 -49.66 -48.83 -21.00
CA ASP A 46 -49.85 -47.58 -20.28
C ASP A 46 -51.10 -47.64 -19.38
N CYS A 47 -51.00 -47.07 -18.17
CA CYS A 47 -52.04 -47.20 -17.13
C CYS A 47 -53.38 -46.50 -17.47
N ASP A 48 -53.39 -45.63 -18.47
CA ASP A 48 -54.55 -44.95 -19.03
C ASP A 48 -55.05 -45.57 -20.35
N ALA A 49 -54.28 -46.49 -20.95
CA ALA A 49 -54.64 -47.15 -22.19
C ALA A 49 -55.61 -48.33 -22.00
N GLY A 50 -56.49 -48.54 -22.98
CA GLY A 50 -57.30 -49.76 -23.10
C GLY A 50 -58.28 -50.02 -21.94
N GLY A 51 -58.65 -49.00 -21.16
CA GLY A 51 -59.57 -49.13 -20.02
C GLY A 51 -58.94 -49.72 -18.76
N CYS A 52 -57.60 -49.70 -18.62
CA CYS A 52 -56.86 -50.21 -17.47
C CYS A 52 -57.23 -49.52 -16.13
N ALA A 53 -57.44 -48.19 -16.17
CA ALA A 53 -57.68 -47.35 -14.99
C ALA A 53 -56.65 -47.60 -13.88
N GLY A 54 -55.37 -47.42 -14.20
CA GLY A 54 -54.27 -47.82 -13.33
C GLY A 54 -54.19 -47.07 -12.00
N THR A 55 -53.84 -47.79 -10.95
CA THR A 55 -53.62 -47.27 -9.60
C THR A 55 -52.34 -47.83 -9.01
N PHE A 56 -51.75 -47.13 -8.04
CA PHE A 56 -50.61 -47.65 -7.29
C PHE A 56 -51.06 -48.51 -6.11
N ASP A 57 -50.45 -49.68 -5.97
CA ASP A 57 -50.57 -50.49 -4.76
C ASP A 57 -49.78 -49.88 -3.58
N PRO A 58 -49.90 -50.42 -2.35
CA PRO A 58 -49.16 -49.91 -1.18
C PRO A 58 -47.63 -49.98 -1.31
N ASN A 59 -47.10 -50.77 -2.24
CA ASN A 59 -45.67 -50.89 -2.53
C ASN A 59 -45.23 -49.96 -3.68
N GLY A 60 -46.13 -49.12 -4.19
CA GLY A 60 -45.86 -48.19 -5.28
C GLY A 60 -45.74 -48.84 -6.65
N VAL A 61 -46.29 -50.04 -6.85
CA VAL A 61 -46.35 -50.69 -8.16
C VAL A 61 -47.67 -50.33 -8.84
N ALA A 62 -47.60 -49.82 -10.07
CA ALA A 62 -48.80 -49.49 -10.82
C ALA A 62 -49.45 -50.74 -11.42
N THR A 63 -50.73 -50.91 -11.10
CA THR A 63 -51.55 -52.04 -11.57
C THR A 63 -52.87 -51.55 -12.12
N CYS A 64 -53.41 -52.25 -13.10
CA CYS A 64 -54.75 -51.97 -13.61
C CYS A 64 -55.82 -52.34 -12.58
N LYS A 65 -56.85 -51.51 -12.45
CA LYS A 65 -57.99 -51.74 -11.56
C LYS A 65 -59.25 -52.19 -12.31
N ALA A 66 -59.35 -51.88 -13.60
CA ALA A 66 -60.47 -52.24 -14.46
C ALA A 66 -60.06 -53.34 -15.46
N ASN A 67 -59.87 -53.01 -16.74
CA ASN A 67 -59.40 -53.99 -17.71
C ASN A 67 -57.99 -54.46 -17.35
N TYR A 68 -57.70 -55.75 -17.52
CA TYR A 68 -56.43 -56.35 -17.09
C TYR A 68 -56.15 -56.21 -15.59
N ALA A 69 -57.21 -56.22 -14.77
CA ALA A 69 -57.09 -56.07 -13.32
C ALA A 69 -55.95 -56.92 -12.74
N THR A 70 -55.17 -56.34 -11.83
CA THR A 70 -53.96 -56.90 -11.20
C THR A 70 -52.73 -57.05 -12.10
N CYS A 71 -52.83 -56.81 -13.41
CA CYS A 71 -51.65 -56.72 -14.28
C CYS A 71 -50.90 -55.41 -14.05
N ARG A 72 -49.56 -55.45 -14.16
CA ARG A 72 -48.71 -54.25 -14.12
C ARG A 72 -48.96 -53.37 -15.34
N CYS A 73 -48.97 -52.06 -15.12
CA CYS A 73 -49.05 -51.05 -16.17
C CYS A 73 -47.93 -50.01 -16.02
N ASN A 74 -47.60 -49.30 -17.09
CA ASN A 74 -46.62 -48.20 -17.09
C ASN A 74 -47.34 -46.90 -16.69
N PRO A 75 -46.95 -46.25 -15.59
CA PRO A 75 -47.53 -44.98 -15.19
C PRO A 75 -47.34 -43.90 -16.26
N THR A 76 -48.43 -43.19 -16.57
CA THR A 76 -48.38 -41.94 -17.32
C THR A 76 -48.52 -40.75 -16.38
N SER A 77 -48.30 -39.53 -16.88
CA SER A 77 -48.43 -38.29 -16.11
C SER A 77 -49.80 -38.14 -15.44
N ALA A 78 -50.86 -38.73 -16.02
CA ALA A 78 -52.21 -38.72 -15.46
C ALA A 78 -52.33 -39.54 -14.16
N ASN A 79 -51.48 -40.55 -13.96
CA ASN A 79 -51.54 -41.47 -12.82
C ASN A 79 -50.54 -41.11 -11.72
N CYS A 80 -49.44 -40.44 -12.05
CA CYS A 80 -48.34 -40.14 -11.13
C CYS A 80 -48.65 -39.07 -10.07
N GLY A 81 -49.71 -38.27 -10.26
CA GLY A 81 -50.04 -37.16 -9.35
C GLY A 81 -48.94 -36.08 -9.30
N ASN A 82 -48.89 -35.31 -8.21
CA ASN A 82 -47.86 -34.29 -8.02
C ASN A 82 -46.50 -34.93 -7.70
N ALA A 83 -45.44 -34.43 -8.32
CA ALA A 83 -44.08 -34.91 -8.10
C ALA A 83 -43.67 -34.78 -6.62
N ALA A 84 -43.30 -35.90 -6.00
CA ALA A 84 -42.74 -35.96 -4.65
C ALA A 84 -41.20 -35.98 -4.72
N SER A 85 -40.52 -35.92 -3.56
CA SER A 85 -39.06 -36.03 -3.49
C SER A 85 -38.56 -37.36 -4.07
N CYS A 86 -37.46 -37.33 -4.84
CA CYS A 86 -36.84 -38.53 -5.43
C CYS A 86 -36.29 -39.54 -4.39
N ASP A 87 -36.14 -39.12 -3.14
CA ASP A 87 -35.68 -39.98 -2.03
C ASP A 87 -36.85 -40.48 -1.16
N ALA A 88 -38.08 -40.02 -1.43
CA ALA A 88 -39.24 -40.39 -0.63
C ALA A 88 -39.88 -41.70 -1.11
N GLY A 89 -40.45 -42.45 -0.17
CA GLY A 89 -41.37 -43.56 -0.46
C GLY A 89 -40.80 -44.70 -1.31
N GLY A 90 -39.48 -44.91 -1.32
CA GLY A 90 -38.85 -45.96 -2.12
C GLY A 90 -38.67 -45.64 -3.62
N CYS A 91 -38.83 -44.37 -4.01
CA CYS A 91 -38.70 -43.90 -5.40
C CYS A 91 -37.32 -44.20 -6.03
N ALA A 92 -36.24 -44.03 -5.27
CA ALA A 92 -34.86 -44.19 -5.76
C ALA A 92 -34.62 -43.43 -7.08
N GLY A 93 -34.88 -42.12 -7.07
CA GLY A 93 -34.92 -41.33 -8.29
C GLY A 93 -33.56 -41.16 -8.97
N SER A 94 -33.60 -41.15 -10.31
CA SER A 94 -32.44 -40.87 -11.16
C SER A 94 -32.86 -40.03 -12.38
N PHE A 95 -31.90 -39.36 -13.01
CA PHE A 95 -32.15 -38.69 -14.28
C PHE A 95 -32.26 -39.70 -15.43
N ASP A 96 -33.21 -39.49 -16.33
CA ASP A 96 -33.28 -40.18 -17.62
C ASP A 96 -32.39 -39.51 -18.68
N SER A 97 -32.40 -40.03 -19.91
CA SER A 97 -31.61 -39.48 -21.04
C SER A 97 -32.02 -38.07 -21.46
N ASN A 98 -33.20 -37.61 -21.04
CA ASN A 98 -33.72 -36.28 -21.30
C ASN A 98 -33.42 -35.31 -20.14
N GLY A 99 -32.77 -35.78 -19.07
CA GLY A 99 -32.44 -34.97 -17.89
C GLY A 99 -33.64 -34.71 -16.98
N ILE A 100 -34.68 -35.54 -17.05
CA ILE A 100 -35.85 -35.50 -16.16
C ILE A 100 -35.64 -36.52 -15.04
N ALA A 101 -35.81 -36.08 -13.79
CA ALA A 101 -35.71 -37.00 -12.65
C ALA A 101 -36.97 -37.87 -12.56
N THR A 102 -36.76 -39.17 -12.59
CA THR A 102 -37.83 -40.18 -12.54
C THR A 102 -37.52 -41.24 -11.50
N CYS A 103 -38.55 -41.79 -10.87
CA CYS A 103 -38.38 -42.91 -9.95
C CYS A 103 -37.94 -44.19 -10.70
N LYS A 104 -37.04 -44.96 -10.08
CA LYS A 104 -36.60 -46.28 -10.57
C LYS A 104 -37.10 -47.44 -9.70
N GLY A 105 -37.46 -47.17 -8.45
CA GLY A 105 -38.07 -48.12 -7.52
C GLY A 105 -39.60 -48.03 -7.51
N ALA A 106 -40.17 -47.73 -6.35
CA ALA A 106 -41.60 -47.43 -6.23
C ALA A 106 -41.98 -46.25 -7.12
N TYR A 107 -43.17 -46.27 -7.74
CA TYR A 107 -43.64 -45.24 -8.67
C TYR A 107 -42.75 -45.10 -9.92
N ALA A 108 -42.13 -46.21 -10.36
CA ALA A 108 -41.23 -46.23 -11.52
C ALA A 108 -41.83 -45.47 -12.72
N THR A 109 -40.98 -44.70 -13.42
CA THR A 109 -41.31 -43.80 -14.53
C THR A 109 -42.07 -42.51 -14.18
N CYS A 110 -42.55 -42.35 -12.94
CA CYS A 110 -43.13 -41.08 -12.51
C CYS A 110 -42.06 -40.00 -12.28
N PRO A 111 -42.34 -38.72 -12.65
CA PRO A 111 -41.47 -37.61 -12.32
C PRO A 111 -41.33 -37.41 -10.81
N CYS A 112 -40.12 -37.08 -10.35
CA CYS A 112 -39.84 -36.74 -8.96
C CYS A 112 -39.02 -35.44 -8.87
N ASN A 113 -39.09 -34.76 -7.72
CA ASN A 113 -38.30 -33.57 -7.42
C ASN A 113 -36.88 -33.99 -6.98
N PRO A 114 -35.84 -33.63 -7.74
CA PRO A 114 -34.45 -33.99 -7.43
C PRO A 114 -34.04 -33.55 -6.03
N THR A 115 -33.23 -34.36 -5.36
CA THR A 115 -32.57 -34.02 -4.11
C THR A 115 -31.07 -33.83 -4.34
N PRO A 116 -30.27 -33.37 -3.34
CA PRO A 116 -28.82 -33.34 -3.47
C PRO A 116 -28.20 -34.68 -3.89
N ASN A 117 -28.80 -35.81 -3.49
CA ASN A 117 -28.35 -37.15 -3.89
C ASN A 117 -28.61 -37.41 -5.38
N THR A 118 -29.72 -36.93 -5.92
CA THR A 118 -30.05 -37.05 -7.34
C THR A 118 -29.18 -36.13 -8.21
N CYS A 119 -28.98 -34.89 -7.77
CA CYS A 119 -28.24 -33.86 -8.51
C CYS A 119 -26.71 -34.10 -8.52
N GLY A 120 -26.16 -34.69 -7.46
CA GLY A 120 -24.72 -34.82 -7.30
C GLY A 120 -24.00 -33.48 -7.25
N ASN A 121 -22.77 -33.44 -7.78
CA ASN A 121 -21.97 -32.21 -7.80
C ASN A 121 -22.50 -31.22 -8.86
N PRO A 122 -22.68 -29.93 -8.50
CA PRO A 122 -23.16 -28.90 -9.43
C PRO A 122 -22.33 -28.84 -10.71
N GLN A 123 -22.99 -28.93 -11.86
CA GLN A 123 -22.39 -28.71 -13.18
C GLN A 123 -22.51 -27.25 -13.60
N THR A 124 -21.94 -26.85 -14.75
CA THR A 124 -22.08 -25.47 -15.24
C THR A 124 -23.53 -25.18 -15.63
N CYS A 125 -23.99 -23.95 -15.42
CA CYS A 125 -25.36 -23.55 -15.73
C CYS A 125 -25.67 -23.43 -17.23
N ASP A 126 -24.63 -23.33 -18.06
CA ASP A 126 -24.75 -22.95 -19.47
C ASP A 126 -24.48 -24.13 -20.43
N THR A 127 -24.15 -25.32 -19.91
CA THR A 127 -23.94 -26.54 -20.70
C THR A 127 -25.05 -27.58 -20.51
N ASP A 128 -25.08 -28.58 -21.39
CA ASP A 128 -25.89 -29.80 -21.26
C ASP A 128 -27.40 -29.58 -21.12
N GLY A 129 -27.90 -28.46 -21.66
CA GLY A 129 -29.32 -28.12 -21.64
C GLY A 129 -29.86 -27.71 -20.27
N CYS A 130 -28.99 -27.39 -19.30
CA CYS A 130 -29.38 -26.92 -17.96
C CYS A 130 -30.22 -25.63 -18.02
N ALA A 131 -29.88 -24.70 -18.92
CA ALA A 131 -30.52 -23.39 -19.05
C ALA A 131 -30.65 -22.70 -17.69
N GLY A 132 -29.52 -22.51 -17.01
CA GLY A 132 -29.50 -22.05 -15.63
C GLY A 132 -30.04 -20.64 -15.45
N SER A 133 -30.69 -20.42 -14.32
CA SER A 133 -31.15 -19.10 -13.87
C SER A 133 -31.17 -19.00 -12.36
N PHE A 134 -31.19 -17.76 -11.86
CA PHE A 134 -31.24 -17.49 -10.43
C PHE A 134 -32.66 -17.66 -9.89
N ASN A 135 -32.79 -18.42 -8.80
CA ASN A 135 -34.04 -18.50 -8.04
C ASN A 135 -34.21 -17.26 -7.14
N SER A 136 -35.32 -17.21 -6.40
CA SER A 136 -35.64 -16.11 -5.47
C SER A 136 -34.59 -15.90 -4.37
N ASP A 137 -33.87 -16.97 -4.02
CA ASP A 137 -32.83 -16.95 -2.99
C ASP A 137 -31.45 -16.56 -3.57
N GLY A 138 -31.40 -16.16 -4.85
CA GLY A 138 -30.17 -15.71 -5.48
C GLY A 138 -29.20 -16.82 -5.88
N ARG A 139 -29.61 -18.09 -5.83
CA ARG A 139 -28.79 -19.24 -6.25
C ARG A 139 -29.13 -19.69 -7.67
N ALA A 140 -28.09 -20.07 -8.41
CA ALA A 140 -28.26 -20.56 -9.77
C ALA A 140 -28.75 -22.01 -9.76
N THR A 141 -29.83 -22.27 -10.50
CA THR A 141 -30.47 -23.58 -10.65
C THR A 141 -30.80 -23.84 -12.11
N CYS A 142 -30.77 -25.10 -12.53
CA CYS A 142 -31.21 -25.46 -13.88
C CYS A 142 -32.72 -25.28 -14.04
N LYS A 143 -33.15 -24.81 -15.22
CA LYS A 143 -34.57 -24.73 -15.63
C LYS A 143 -34.93 -25.70 -16.75
N GLY A 144 -33.95 -26.18 -17.51
CA GLY A 144 -34.10 -27.22 -18.53
C GLY A 144 -33.80 -28.60 -17.97
N ARG A 145 -32.80 -29.28 -18.55
CA ARG A 145 -32.30 -30.56 -18.03
C ARG A 145 -31.81 -30.38 -16.59
N TYR A 146 -32.08 -31.36 -15.73
CA TYR A 146 -31.72 -31.32 -14.31
C TYR A 146 -32.44 -30.19 -13.55
N ALA A 147 -33.65 -29.83 -13.97
CA ALA A 147 -34.44 -28.77 -13.38
C ALA A 147 -34.42 -28.83 -11.84
N THR A 148 -34.27 -27.66 -11.20
CA THR A 148 -34.11 -27.46 -9.74
C THR A 148 -32.76 -27.86 -9.13
N CYS A 149 -31.89 -28.58 -9.84
CA CYS A 149 -30.55 -28.84 -9.35
C CYS A 149 -29.70 -27.56 -9.31
N PRO A 150 -28.82 -27.41 -8.30
CA PRO A 150 -27.87 -26.32 -8.26
C PRO A 150 -26.86 -26.44 -9.42
N CYS A 151 -26.51 -25.31 -10.01
CA CYS A 151 -25.48 -25.23 -11.04
C CYS A 151 -24.50 -24.10 -10.72
N THR A 152 -23.30 -24.16 -11.32
CA THR A 152 -22.28 -23.12 -11.20
C THR A 152 -22.47 -22.10 -12.31
N PRO A 153 -22.84 -20.84 -11.99
CA PRO A 153 -23.10 -19.83 -13.00
C PRO A 153 -21.80 -19.35 -13.64
N THR A 154 -21.81 -19.01 -14.92
CA THR A 154 -20.63 -18.50 -15.64
C THR A 154 -20.71 -17.00 -15.89
N GLN A 155 -19.55 -16.35 -15.95
CA GLN A 155 -19.42 -14.91 -16.20
C GLN A 155 -19.30 -14.61 -17.70
N GLY A 156 -20.01 -13.59 -18.18
CA GLY A 156 -19.89 -13.08 -19.55
C GLY A 156 -21.24 -12.72 -20.15
N SER A 157 -21.25 -12.02 -21.29
CA SER A 157 -22.49 -11.56 -21.96
C SER A 157 -23.44 -12.69 -22.35
N GLY A 158 -22.92 -13.91 -22.56
CA GLY A 158 -23.72 -15.12 -22.84
C GLY A 158 -23.78 -16.10 -21.67
N GLY A 159 -23.20 -15.78 -20.50
CA GLY A 159 -23.22 -16.62 -19.32
C GLY A 159 -24.33 -16.23 -18.36
N THR A 160 -24.69 -17.14 -17.45
CA THR A 160 -25.78 -16.94 -16.48
C THR A 160 -25.63 -15.65 -15.65
N CYS A 161 -24.40 -15.24 -15.32
CA CYS A 161 -24.12 -14.02 -14.55
C CYS A 161 -24.20 -12.72 -15.36
N GLY A 162 -24.19 -12.79 -16.70
CA GLY A 162 -24.07 -11.60 -17.53
C GLY A 162 -22.76 -10.82 -17.37
N ASN A 163 -22.80 -9.52 -17.67
CA ASN A 163 -21.71 -8.59 -17.41
C ASN A 163 -21.63 -8.24 -15.92
N ARG A 164 -20.42 -7.93 -15.43
CA ARG A 164 -20.20 -7.56 -14.02
C ARG A 164 -20.92 -6.26 -13.69
N ALA A 165 -21.85 -6.33 -12.74
CA ALA A 165 -22.45 -5.18 -12.08
C ALA A 165 -21.65 -4.79 -10.82
N GLY A 166 -22.03 -3.69 -10.16
CA GLY A 166 -21.43 -3.28 -8.89
C GLY A 166 -21.73 -4.28 -7.76
N CYS A 167 -20.78 -4.52 -6.86
CA CYS A 167 -20.94 -5.47 -5.75
C CYS A 167 -22.01 -5.10 -4.73
N ASP A 168 -22.38 -3.82 -4.67
CA ASP A 168 -23.44 -3.30 -3.81
C ASP A 168 -24.77 -3.17 -4.56
N SER A 169 -24.81 -3.55 -5.84
CA SER A 169 -26.01 -3.46 -6.68
C SER A 169 -26.84 -4.75 -6.61
N GLY A 170 -28.16 -4.60 -6.69
CA GLY A 170 -29.07 -5.73 -6.87
C GLY A 170 -29.01 -6.78 -5.75
N ASN A 171 -28.67 -6.37 -4.52
CA ASN A 171 -28.52 -7.27 -3.36
C ASN A 171 -27.44 -8.36 -3.53
N CYS A 172 -26.39 -8.10 -4.33
CA CYS A 172 -25.27 -9.01 -4.55
C CYS A 172 -24.46 -9.32 -3.27
N ALA A 173 -24.21 -8.29 -2.45
CA ALA A 173 -23.35 -8.38 -1.26
C ALA A 173 -21.97 -8.98 -1.60
N GLY A 174 -21.27 -8.34 -2.54
CA GLY A 174 -19.98 -8.83 -3.02
C GLY A 174 -18.90 -8.83 -1.94
N SER A 175 -18.07 -9.89 -1.93
CA SER A 175 -16.98 -10.03 -0.98
C SER A 175 -15.78 -10.79 -1.55
N PHE A 176 -14.59 -10.44 -1.07
CA PHE A 176 -13.35 -11.20 -1.29
C PHE A 176 -13.10 -12.26 -0.20
N ALA A 177 -13.90 -12.27 0.87
CA ALA A 177 -13.67 -13.13 2.03
C ALA A 177 -13.71 -14.62 1.62
N GLY A 178 -12.71 -15.38 2.06
CA GLY A 178 -12.59 -16.81 1.78
C GLY A 178 -12.17 -17.16 0.34
N LEU A 179 -11.92 -16.17 -0.53
CA LEU A 179 -11.51 -16.41 -1.92
C LEU A 179 -9.99 -16.41 -2.13
N GLY A 180 -9.22 -15.94 -1.14
CA GLY A 180 -7.77 -15.77 -1.27
C GLY A 180 -7.41 -14.61 -2.19
N ASN A 181 -6.32 -14.76 -2.95
CA ASN A 181 -5.81 -13.74 -3.86
C ASN A 181 -6.46 -13.89 -5.25
N VAL A 182 -7.63 -13.27 -5.44
CA VAL A 182 -8.39 -13.34 -6.69
C VAL A 182 -8.60 -11.95 -7.32
N PRO A 183 -8.76 -11.87 -8.65
CA PRO A 183 -8.99 -10.59 -9.34
C PRO A 183 -10.29 -9.89 -8.95
N TYR A 184 -11.39 -10.62 -8.79
CA TYR A 184 -12.71 -10.05 -8.56
C TYR A 184 -13.37 -10.66 -7.31
N PRO A 185 -14.14 -9.88 -6.55
CA PRO A 185 -14.99 -10.39 -5.49
C PRO A 185 -16.18 -11.14 -6.10
N ARG A 186 -16.81 -11.99 -5.28
CA ARG A 186 -18.02 -12.72 -5.68
C ARG A 186 -19.23 -12.29 -4.87
N CYS A 187 -20.38 -12.25 -5.53
CA CYS A 187 -21.67 -12.08 -4.85
C CYS A 187 -21.89 -13.26 -3.89
N THR A 188 -22.36 -12.94 -2.69
CA THR A 188 -22.67 -13.93 -1.65
C THR A 188 -24.18 -14.13 -1.45
N ASN A 189 -25.00 -13.20 -1.95
CA ASN A 189 -26.45 -13.23 -1.81
C ASN A 189 -27.12 -13.35 -3.19
N ALA A 190 -27.75 -12.29 -3.71
CA ALA A 190 -28.27 -12.33 -5.08
C ALA A 190 -27.14 -12.59 -6.07
N TYR A 191 -27.38 -13.43 -7.08
CA TYR A 191 -26.36 -13.81 -8.08
C TYR A 191 -25.15 -14.53 -7.47
N ALA A 192 -25.36 -15.34 -6.43
CA ALA A 192 -24.30 -16.01 -5.68
C ALA A 192 -23.33 -16.77 -6.62
N GLY A 193 -22.04 -16.51 -6.45
CA GLY A 193 -20.97 -17.10 -7.28
C GLY A 193 -20.55 -16.25 -8.49
N CYS A 194 -21.33 -15.25 -8.89
CA CYS A 194 -20.95 -14.31 -9.93
C CYS A 194 -19.91 -13.31 -9.46
N ASN A 195 -19.02 -12.90 -10.37
CA ASN A 195 -18.07 -11.83 -10.08
C ASN A 195 -18.77 -10.47 -10.18
N CYS A 196 -18.35 -9.52 -9.35
CA CYS A 196 -18.86 -8.14 -9.37
C CYS A 196 -17.71 -7.12 -9.39
N ASN A 197 -18.01 -5.87 -9.79
CA ASN A 197 -17.05 -4.77 -9.72
C ASN A 197 -17.06 -4.20 -8.30
N PRO A 198 -15.93 -4.25 -7.58
CA PRO A 198 -15.91 -3.82 -6.19
C PRO A 198 -16.10 -2.31 -6.06
N THR A 199 -16.66 -1.91 -4.94
CA THR A 199 -16.66 -0.53 -4.46
C THR A 199 -15.67 -0.38 -3.32
N ASP A 200 -15.45 0.85 -2.85
CA ASP A 200 -14.66 1.11 -1.66
C ASP A 200 -15.23 0.44 -0.39
N ASN A 201 -16.51 0.03 -0.38
CA ASN A 201 -17.07 -0.76 0.73
C ASN A 201 -16.73 -2.25 0.63
N THR A 202 -16.57 -2.76 -0.61
CA THR A 202 -16.14 -4.14 -0.86
C THR A 202 -14.64 -4.32 -0.57
N CYS A 203 -13.87 -3.29 -0.87
CA CYS A 203 -12.44 -3.22 -0.65
C CYS A 203 -12.19 -2.75 0.78
N GLY A 204 -11.76 -3.64 1.67
CA GLY A 204 -11.40 -3.26 3.04
C GLY A 204 -10.29 -2.20 3.12
N THR A 205 -9.68 -2.02 4.28
CA THR A 205 -8.62 -1.02 4.46
C THR A 205 -7.50 -1.17 3.42
N PRO A 206 -7.12 -0.10 2.69
CA PRO A 206 -6.10 -0.18 1.65
C PRO A 206 -4.78 -0.77 2.18
N ARG A 207 -4.19 -1.68 1.39
CA ARG A 207 -2.87 -2.29 1.64
C ARG A 207 -1.87 -1.87 0.57
N SER A 208 -0.60 -2.23 0.74
CA SER A 208 0.46 -1.90 -0.22
C SER A 208 0.12 -2.42 -1.62
N CYS A 209 0.36 -1.58 -2.64
CA CYS A 209 0.12 -1.91 -4.05
C CYS A 209 0.99 -3.07 -4.58
N GLY A 210 2.06 -3.43 -3.87
CA GLY A 210 2.91 -4.59 -4.18
C GLY A 210 2.47 -5.88 -3.47
N ASP A 211 1.51 -5.81 -2.56
CA ASP A 211 1.11 -6.97 -1.76
C ASP A 211 0.19 -7.90 -2.57
N ASN A 212 0.33 -9.20 -2.34
CA ASN A 212 -0.64 -10.23 -2.75
C ASN A 212 -1.02 -10.21 -4.25
N GLY A 213 -0.12 -9.74 -5.13
CA GLY A 213 -0.37 -9.65 -6.57
C GLY A 213 -1.37 -8.55 -6.96
N CYS A 214 -1.58 -7.53 -6.11
CA CYS A 214 -2.41 -6.35 -6.42
C CYS A 214 -1.97 -5.64 -7.70
N ASN A 215 -0.66 -5.54 -7.95
CA ASN A 215 -0.08 -4.86 -9.11
C ASN A 215 -0.67 -3.46 -9.28
N GLY A 216 -0.56 -2.63 -8.23
CA GLY A 216 -1.22 -1.33 -8.21
C GLY A 216 -0.72 -0.38 -9.31
N ALA A 217 -1.66 0.28 -9.97
CA ALA A 217 -1.42 1.28 -11.00
C ALA A 217 -2.26 2.54 -10.74
N TRP A 218 -1.82 3.68 -11.26
CA TRP A 218 -2.57 4.93 -11.14
C TRP A 218 -3.79 4.95 -12.04
N ASP A 219 -4.94 5.23 -11.43
CA ASP A 219 -6.15 5.61 -12.17
C ASP A 219 -5.99 7.05 -12.67
N GLY A 220 -5.85 7.22 -13.99
CA GLY A 220 -5.60 8.52 -14.62
C GLY A 220 -6.71 9.55 -14.44
N ASN A 221 -7.92 9.14 -14.04
CA ASN A 221 -9.04 10.05 -13.83
C ASN A 221 -9.08 10.58 -12.39
N THR A 222 -8.72 9.73 -11.42
CA THR A 222 -8.86 10.07 -9.99
C THR A 222 -7.54 10.37 -9.30
N GLY A 223 -6.40 10.02 -9.92
CA GLY A 223 -5.09 10.14 -9.30
C GLY A 223 -4.91 9.23 -8.09
N ILE A 224 -5.72 8.17 -7.98
CA ILE A 224 -5.68 7.18 -6.90
C ILE A 224 -5.08 5.88 -7.44
N ALA A 225 -4.17 5.26 -6.67
CA ALA A 225 -3.63 3.95 -7.03
C ALA A 225 -4.65 2.84 -6.75
N ARG A 226 -4.92 2.01 -7.76
CA ARG A 226 -5.84 0.87 -7.69
C ARG A 226 -5.16 -0.41 -8.16
N CYS A 227 -5.55 -1.54 -7.58
CA CYS A 227 -5.07 -2.84 -8.01
C CYS A 227 -5.54 -3.17 -9.43
N THR A 228 -4.66 -3.80 -10.20
CA THR A 228 -4.94 -4.26 -11.58
C THR A 228 -4.79 -5.78 -11.73
N GLY A 229 -4.16 -6.46 -10.76
CA GLY A 229 -4.03 -7.91 -10.69
C GLY A 229 -5.08 -8.54 -9.79
N ASN A 230 -4.72 -8.91 -8.56
CA ASN A 230 -5.68 -9.34 -7.55
C ASN A 230 -6.38 -8.12 -6.94
N PHE A 231 -7.65 -8.27 -6.53
CA PHE A 231 -8.45 -7.19 -5.95
C PHE A 231 -8.70 -6.00 -6.91
N ILE A 232 -8.91 -6.27 -8.20
CA ILE A 232 -9.03 -5.26 -9.27
C ILE A 232 -10.06 -4.19 -8.90
N GLY A 233 -9.64 -2.92 -8.99
CA GLY A 233 -10.48 -1.76 -8.68
C GLY A 233 -10.40 -1.30 -7.22
N CYS A 234 -9.85 -2.12 -6.31
CA CYS A 234 -9.60 -1.69 -4.94
C CYS A 234 -8.44 -0.71 -4.84
N ARG A 235 -8.60 0.31 -3.99
CA ARG A 235 -7.54 1.27 -3.68
C ARG A 235 -6.41 0.59 -2.91
N CYS A 236 -5.18 0.94 -3.27
CA CYS A 236 -3.97 0.46 -2.61
C CYS A 236 -3.04 1.63 -2.22
N ILE A 237 -2.14 1.36 -1.27
CA ILE A 237 -1.12 2.31 -0.80
C ILE A 237 0.08 2.21 -1.75
N PRO A 238 0.42 3.27 -2.49
CA PRO A 238 1.46 3.23 -3.49
C PRO A 238 2.84 3.03 -2.84
N THR A 239 3.71 2.29 -3.53
CA THR A 239 5.05 1.94 -3.02
C THR A 239 6.13 2.78 -3.71
N GLN A 240 7.14 3.19 -2.95
CA GLN A 240 8.27 3.96 -3.45
C GLN A 240 9.32 3.07 -4.13
N GLY A 241 9.93 3.53 -5.23
CA GLY A 241 11.07 2.88 -5.87
C GLY A 241 10.85 2.68 -7.38
N SER A 242 11.91 2.31 -8.09
CA SER A 242 11.91 2.14 -9.56
C SER A 242 10.92 1.08 -10.08
N GLY A 243 10.62 0.06 -9.27
CA GLY A 243 9.57 -0.94 -9.54
C GLY A 243 8.27 -0.71 -8.76
N GLY A 244 8.18 0.39 -8.00
CA GLY A 244 7.01 0.74 -7.19
C GLY A 244 6.08 1.68 -7.95
N THR A 245 4.84 1.80 -7.46
CA THR A 245 3.79 2.62 -8.08
C THR A 245 4.18 4.12 -8.15
N CYS A 246 5.02 4.60 -7.23
CA CYS A 246 5.50 5.98 -7.20
C CYS A 246 6.72 6.27 -8.09
N GLY A 247 7.45 5.25 -8.55
CA GLY A 247 8.73 5.45 -9.24
C GLY A 247 9.81 6.12 -8.37
N ASN A 248 10.76 6.77 -9.05
CA ASN A 248 11.77 7.62 -8.41
C ASN A 248 11.15 8.95 -7.95
N ARG A 249 11.69 9.53 -6.86
CA ARG A 249 11.20 10.80 -6.33
C ARG A 249 11.43 11.94 -7.34
N ALA A 250 10.34 12.59 -7.74
CA ALA A 250 10.36 13.85 -8.47
C ALA A 250 10.23 15.05 -7.51
N GLY A 251 10.34 16.27 -8.03
CA GLY A 251 10.11 17.48 -7.24
C GLY A 251 8.68 17.57 -6.71
N CYS A 252 8.51 18.03 -5.48
CA CYS A 252 7.19 18.14 -4.82
C CYS A 252 6.21 19.12 -5.49
N ASP A 253 6.74 20.06 -6.26
CA ASP A 253 5.95 21.03 -7.03
C ASP A 253 5.73 20.56 -8.48
N SER A 254 6.26 19.40 -8.85
CA SER A 254 6.12 18.84 -10.19
C SER A 254 4.85 17.99 -10.31
N ASN A 255 4.31 17.90 -11.53
CA ASN A 255 3.21 17.00 -11.90
C ASN A 255 1.98 17.07 -10.96
N ASN A 256 1.67 18.27 -10.45
CA ASN A 256 0.53 18.50 -9.56
C ASN A 256 0.56 17.67 -8.25
N CYS A 257 1.76 17.29 -7.78
CA CYS A 257 1.95 16.52 -6.54
C CYS A 257 1.48 17.29 -5.29
N ALA A 258 1.73 18.60 -5.22
CA ALA A 258 1.48 19.44 -4.06
C ALA A 258 2.07 18.82 -2.78
N GLY A 259 3.39 18.57 -2.80
CA GLY A 259 4.08 17.90 -1.71
C GLY A 259 4.05 18.69 -0.41
N SER A 260 3.88 17.99 0.71
CA SER A 260 3.87 18.57 2.05
C SER A 260 4.42 17.60 3.08
N PHE A 261 5.05 18.12 4.12
CA PHE A 261 5.40 17.35 5.31
C PHE A 261 4.16 17.22 6.20
N ALA A 262 3.45 16.09 6.08
CA ALA A 262 2.29 15.83 6.92
C ALA A 262 2.74 15.50 8.36
N GLY A 263 2.38 16.38 9.32
CA GLY A 263 2.69 16.22 10.75
C GLY A 263 4.05 16.80 11.16
N LEU A 264 4.09 17.53 12.28
CA LEU A 264 5.28 18.22 12.81
C LEU A 264 6.34 17.29 13.44
N GLY A 265 6.45 16.03 13.03
CA GLY A 265 7.32 15.05 13.70
C GLY A 265 7.99 14.06 12.75
N ASN A 266 9.31 13.93 12.86
CA ASN A 266 10.17 12.86 12.32
C ASN A 266 9.84 12.33 10.92
N VAL A 267 9.51 13.21 9.96
CA VAL A 267 9.30 12.82 8.57
C VAL A 267 10.55 13.13 7.76
N GLN A 268 11.13 12.11 7.12
CA GLN A 268 12.33 12.29 6.28
C GLN A 268 12.02 12.98 4.96
N TYR A 269 10.93 12.58 4.29
CA TYR A 269 10.53 13.11 2.98
C TYR A 269 9.09 13.60 3.00
N PRO A 270 8.79 14.72 2.31
CA PRO A 270 7.42 15.16 2.10
C PRO A 270 6.66 14.18 1.21
N ARG A 271 5.34 14.17 1.33
CA ARG A 271 4.44 13.33 0.54
C ARG A 271 3.55 14.18 -0.35
N CYS A 272 3.30 13.70 -1.56
CA CYS A 272 2.28 14.28 -2.42
C CYS A 272 0.91 14.20 -1.75
N THR A 273 0.14 15.27 -1.83
CA THR A 273 -1.22 15.37 -1.27
C THR A 273 -2.29 15.39 -2.35
N ASN A 274 -1.93 15.71 -3.59
CA ASN A 274 -2.84 15.73 -4.72
C ASN A 274 -2.51 14.60 -5.71
N ALA A 275 -1.96 14.89 -6.90
CA ALA A 275 -1.55 13.83 -7.81
C ALA A 275 -0.47 12.95 -7.15
N TYR A 276 -0.55 11.63 -7.35
CA TYR A 276 0.38 10.68 -6.73
C TYR A 276 0.33 10.67 -5.20
N ALA A 277 -0.84 10.95 -4.61
CA ALA A 277 -1.02 11.04 -3.17
C ALA A 277 -0.42 9.84 -2.42
N GLY A 278 0.39 10.11 -1.40
CA GLY A 278 1.09 9.11 -0.60
C GLY A 278 2.51 8.77 -1.08
N CYS A 279 2.92 9.18 -2.28
CA CYS A 279 4.29 9.06 -2.76
C CYS A 279 5.21 10.10 -2.13
N ASN A 280 6.45 9.72 -1.86
CA ASN A 280 7.46 10.66 -1.40
C ASN A 280 7.98 11.50 -2.57
N CYS A 281 8.28 12.77 -2.33
CA CYS A 281 8.84 13.68 -3.31
C CYS A 281 10.11 14.36 -2.76
N ASN A 282 10.93 14.94 -3.65
CA ASN A 282 12.08 15.75 -3.27
C ASN A 282 11.58 17.17 -2.97
N PRO A 283 11.77 17.69 -1.75
CA PRO A 283 11.24 18.99 -1.38
C PRO A 283 11.88 20.10 -2.21
N THR A 284 11.07 21.13 -2.46
CA THR A 284 11.52 22.44 -2.95
C THR A 284 11.50 23.44 -1.80
N ASP A 285 12.02 24.64 -2.03
CA ASP A 285 11.95 25.72 -1.04
C ASP A 285 10.49 26.04 -0.65
N ASN A 286 9.53 25.88 -1.57
CA ASN A 286 8.10 26.03 -1.28
C ASN A 286 7.58 24.94 -0.32
N THR A 287 8.11 23.72 -0.41
CA THR A 287 7.73 22.60 0.47
C THR A 287 8.27 22.76 1.90
N CYS A 288 9.46 23.37 2.03
CA CYS A 288 10.24 23.40 3.27
C CYS A 288 9.85 24.54 4.23
N GLY A 289 9.12 25.56 3.74
CA GLY A 289 8.78 26.73 4.54
C GLY A 289 10.03 27.53 4.97
N THR A 290 9.91 28.27 6.07
CA THR A 290 11.02 29.09 6.58
C THR A 290 12.12 28.22 7.22
N PRO A 291 13.41 28.46 6.91
CA PRO A 291 14.51 27.70 7.50
C PRO A 291 14.52 27.77 9.03
N ARG A 292 14.59 26.61 9.69
CA ARG A 292 14.76 26.45 11.15
C ARG A 292 16.18 25.99 11.47
N SER A 293 16.54 25.85 12.75
CA SER A 293 17.89 25.42 13.14
C SER A 293 18.20 24.01 12.63
N CYS A 294 19.42 23.81 12.13
CA CYS A 294 19.89 22.53 11.61
C CYS A 294 19.98 21.42 12.69
N GLY A 295 19.92 21.79 13.97
CA GLY A 295 19.86 20.85 15.09
C GLY A 295 18.44 20.49 15.53
N ASP A 296 17.42 21.16 14.99
CA ASP A 296 16.04 20.98 15.44
C ASP A 296 15.42 19.71 14.84
N ASN A 297 14.58 19.03 15.62
CA ASN A 297 13.70 17.96 15.17
C ASN A 297 14.38 16.87 14.32
N GLY A 298 15.64 16.53 14.62
CA GLY A 298 16.40 15.50 13.90
C GLY A 298 16.78 15.87 12.46
N CYS A 299 16.79 17.17 12.10
CA CYS A 299 17.24 17.66 10.79
C CYS A 299 18.67 17.19 10.44
N ASN A 300 19.58 17.18 11.43
CA ASN A 300 20.98 16.81 11.26
C ASN A 300 21.63 17.55 10.07
N GLY A 301 21.56 18.88 10.09
CA GLY A 301 21.97 19.67 8.93
C GLY A 301 23.46 19.57 8.60
N ALA A 302 23.74 19.44 7.31
CA ALA A 302 25.08 19.38 6.73
C ALA A 302 25.20 20.34 5.54
N TRP A 303 26.42 20.70 5.18
CA TRP A 303 26.68 21.56 4.03
C TRP A 303 26.52 20.78 2.72
N ASP A 304 25.71 21.33 1.83
CA ASP A 304 25.74 20.94 0.42
C ASP A 304 27.00 21.53 -0.23
N GLY A 305 27.94 20.66 -0.65
CA GLY A 305 29.29 21.07 -1.07
C GLY A 305 29.31 22.02 -2.28
N ASP A 306 28.33 21.89 -3.17
CA ASP A 306 28.27 22.70 -4.39
C ASP A 306 27.70 24.09 -4.12
N SER A 307 26.60 24.18 -3.36
CA SER A 307 25.93 25.46 -3.09
C SER A 307 26.45 26.20 -1.86
N GLY A 308 27.09 25.49 -0.92
CA GLY A 308 27.49 26.05 0.38
C GLY A 308 26.30 26.43 1.26
N ILE A 309 25.12 25.83 1.02
CA ILE A 309 23.90 25.99 1.80
C ILE A 309 23.72 24.79 2.73
N ALA A 310 23.41 25.03 4.00
CA ALA A 310 23.14 23.95 4.94
C ALA A 310 21.74 23.37 4.68
N ARG A 311 21.68 22.04 4.52
CA ARG A 311 20.45 21.30 4.29
C ARG A 311 20.31 20.15 5.28
N CYS A 312 19.08 19.84 5.65
CA CYS A 312 18.81 18.69 6.50
C CYS A 312 19.17 17.38 5.78
N THR A 313 19.75 16.44 6.54
CA THR A 313 20.11 15.10 6.05
C THR A 313 19.36 13.98 6.78
N GLY A 314 18.73 14.31 7.93
CA GLY A 314 17.89 13.41 8.71
C GLY A 314 16.41 13.60 8.41
N ASN A 315 15.68 14.30 9.27
CA ASN A 315 14.30 14.70 8.98
C ASN A 315 14.28 15.93 8.06
N PHE A 316 13.24 16.07 7.23
CA PHE A 316 13.12 17.18 6.27
C PHE A 316 14.24 17.23 5.22
N ILE A 317 14.69 16.06 4.73
CA ILE A 317 15.86 15.92 3.87
C ILE A 317 15.79 16.85 2.66
N GLY A 318 16.84 17.63 2.45
CA GLY A 318 16.95 18.58 1.34
C GLY A 318 16.43 19.99 1.64
N CYS A 319 15.70 20.17 2.75
CA CYS A 319 15.29 21.51 3.19
C CYS A 319 16.45 22.32 3.74
N ARG A 320 16.48 23.62 3.41
CA ARG A 320 17.45 24.57 3.96
C ARG A 320 17.23 24.73 5.47
N CYS A 321 18.33 24.78 6.22
CA CYS A 321 18.32 25.04 7.65
C CYS A 321 19.36 26.11 8.03
N ASN A 322 19.17 26.72 9.20
CA ASN A 322 20.11 27.66 9.80
C ASN A 322 21.21 26.86 10.52
N PRO A 323 22.47 26.95 10.07
CA PRO A 323 23.55 26.14 10.61
C PRO A 323 23.79 26.43 12.09
N THR A 324 24.17 25.39 12.82
CA THR A 324 24.58 25.48 14.23
C THR A 324 26.10 25.45 14.33
N SER A 325 26.64 25.62 15.53
CA SER A 325 28.08 25.43 15.77
C SER A 325 28.59 24.05 15.30
N ALA A 326 27.78 23.00 15.48
CA ALA A 326 28.08 21.66 15.00
C ALA A 326 28.11 21.59 13.47
N THR A 327 27.20 22.28 12.78
CA THR A 327 27.18 22.36 11.31
C THR A 327 28.38 23.14 10.77
N CYS A 328 28.75 24.25 11.42
CA CYS A 328 29.88 25.10 11.01
C CYS A 328 31.24 24.42 11.19
N GLY A 329 31.39 23.55 12.20
CA GLY A 329 32.66 22.91 12.51
C GLY A 329 33.75 23.90 12.94
N ALA A 330 35.02 23.53 12.72
CA ALA A 330 36.16 24.39 13.00
C ALA A 330 36.19 25.58 12.03
N ARG A 331 36.52 26.77 12.54
CA ARG A 331 36.65 27.98 11.73
C ARG A 331 37.76 27.80 10.68
N ALA A 332 37.49 28.29 9.47
CA ALA A 332 38.47 28.38 8.39
C ALA A 332 38.80 29.85 8.07
N SER A 333 39.78 30.06 7.19
CA SER A 333 40.11 31.41 6.69
C SER A 333 38.90 32.06 6.02
N CYS A 334 38.69 33.35 6.27
CA CYS A 334 37.61 34.13 5.66
C CYS A 334 37.73 34.26 4.13
N PHE A 335 38.89 33.95 3.55
CA PHE A 335 39.16 34.07 2.11
C PHE A 335 39.24 32.75 1.37
N SER A 336 39.06 31.61 2.06
CA SER A 336 39.05 30.30 1.42
C SER A 336 37.64 29.76 1.22
N GLY A 337 37.49 28.81 0.30
CA GLY A 337 36.27 28.02 0.14
C GLY A 337 35.02 28.79 -0.29
N GLY A 338 35.12 30.05 -0.73
CA GLY A 338 33.96 30.88 -1.09
C GLY A 338 33.21 31.47 0.11
N CYS A 339 33.83 31.54 1.29
CA CYS A 339 33.25 32.15 2.49
C CYS A 339 32.91 33.64 2.31
N ALA A 340 33.80 34.37 1.61
CA ALA A 340 33.74 35.83 1.45
C ALA A 340 33.50 36.53 2.79
N GLY A 341 34.33 36.22 3.79
CA GLY A 341 34.09 36.65 5.16
C GLY A 341 34.10 38.16 5.32
N ARG A 342 33.18 38.68 6.15
CA ARG A 342 33.10 40.09 6.53
C ARG A 342 33.09 40.22 8.05
N ARG A 343 33.69 41.30 8.54
CA ARG A 343 33.69 41.63 9.97
C ARG A 343 32.38 42.30 10.35
N GLY A 344 31.67 41.73 11.32
CA GLY A 344 30.46 42.35 11.88
C GLY A 344 30.79 43.56 12.76
N GLY A 345 29.78 44.35 13.10
CA GLY A 345 29.91 45.48 14.04
C GLY A 345 30.30 45.06 15.47
N ASP A 346 30.15 43.78 15.79
CA ASP A 346 30.63 43.13 17.02
C ASP A 346 32.11 42.72 16.96
N GLY A 347 32.80 43.00 15.85
CA GLY A 347 34.21 42.68 15.65
C GLY A 347 34.47 41.21 15.32
N VAL A 348 33.44 40.41 15.04
CA VAL A 348 33.56 38.99 14.71
C VAL A 348 33.43 38.78 13.20
N TRP A 349 34.34 38.01 12.62
CA TRP A 349 34.33 37.65 11.22
C TRP A 349 33.39 36.47 10.92
N ARG A 350 32.50 36.64 9.94
CA ARG A 350 31.54 35.62 9.51
C ARG A 350 31.50 35.51 7.99
N CYS A 351 31.28 34.31 7.48
CA CYS A 351 31.04 34.09 6.06
C CYS A 351 29.72 34.75 5.64
N THR A 352 29.71 35.45 4.50
CA THR A 352 28.50 36.07 3.95
C THR A 352 27.99 35.39 2.68
N GLN A 353 28.75 34.44 2.13
CA GLN A 353 28.36 33.64 0.97
C GLN A 353 28.26 32.15 1.35
N LYS A 354 29.14 31.28 0.84
CA LYS A 354 29.16 29.86 1.25
C LYS A 354 29.42 29.79 2.75
N TYR A 355 28.74 28.88 3.42
CA TYR A 355 28.85 28.66 4.87
C TYR A 355 28.30 29.80 5.74
N ALA A 356 27.54 30.75 5.19
CA ALA A 356 26.92 31.80 6.01
C ALA A 356 25.89 31.21 7.01
N PRO A 357 25.82 31.71 8.26
CA PRO A 357 26.61 32.79 8.88
C PRO A 357 27.78 32.29 9.77
N CYS A 358 28.44 31.18 9.44
CA CYS A 358 29.51 30.62 10.25
C CYS A 358 30.69 31.57 10.47
N GLY A 359 31.32 31.47 11.64
CA GLY A 359 32.53 32.22 11.94
C GLY A 359 33.70 31.80 11.04
N CYS A 360 34.52 32.77 10.66
CA CYS A 360 35.78 32.56 9.94
C CYS A 360 36.89 33.38 10.62
N TYR A 361 38.16 33.16 10.29
CA TYR A 361 39.26 33.96 10.84
C TYR A 361 39.98 34.77 9.76
N TYR A 362 40.38 35.98 10.12
CA TYR A 362 41.28 36.84 9.36
C TYR A 362 42.65 36.78 10.04
N ASN A 363 43.62 36.08 9.44
CA ASN A 363 44.99 36.07 9.94
C ASN A 363 45.80 37.14 9.22
N SER A 364 46.52 37.97 9.98
CA SER A 364 47.32 39.06 9.41
C SER A 364 48.64 39.24 10.14
N PHE A 365 49.48 40.08 9.55
CA PHE A 365 50.69 40.60 10.14
C PHE A 365 50.40 41.99 10.73
N TRP A 366 50.66 42.15 12.03
CA TRP A 366 50.28 43.34 12.79
C TRP A 366 51.46 44.25 13.12
N GLY A 367 52.69 43.72 13.13
CA GLY A 367 53.86 44.46 13.56
C GLY A 367 54.98 43.58 14.11
N PHE A 368 55.86 44.16 14.91
CA PHE A 368 57.02 43.49 15.49
C PHE A 368 57.14 43.73 16.99
N LEU A 369 57.76 42.76 17.68
CA LEU A 369 58.39 42.98 18.98
C LEU A 369 59.89 42.82 18.81
N ASP A 370 60.66 43.68 19.45
CA ASP A 370 62.11 43.63 19.47
C ASP A 370 62.59 43.43 20.91
N ARG A 371 63.61 42.59 21.09
CA ARG A 371 64.15 42.25 22.42
C ARG A 371 64.76 43.44 23.11
N ASP A 372 65.45 44.27 22.35
CA ASP A 372 66.18 45.40 22.87
C ASP A 372 65.45 46.71 22.52
N ALA A 373 65.76 47.74 23.30
CA ALA A 373 65.27 49.09 23.08
C ALA A 373 65.70 49.63 21.71
N GLY A 374 64.92 50.58 21.18
CA GLY A 374 65.24 51.24 19.89
C GLY A 374 65.14 50.33 18.66
N TYR A 375 64.27 49.32 18.68
CA TYR A 375 64.02 48.40 17.56
C TYR A 375 65.23 47.55 17.16
N THR A 376 66.02 47.11 18.15
CA THR A 376 67.25 46.35 17.96
C THR A 376 67.19 44.97 18.61
N GLY A 377 68.21 44.14 18.36
CA GLY A 377 68.27 42.78 18.88
C GLY A 377 67.47 41.76 18.07
N GLY A 378 67.02 40.69 18.73
CA GLY A 378 66.13 39.71 18.11
C GLY A 378 64.76 40.31 17.85
N ARG A 379 64.10 39.91 16.74
CA ARG A 379 62.79 40.41 16.28
C ARG A 379 61.75 39.30 16.17
N TYR A 380 60.52 39.56 16.60
CA TYR A 380 59.36 38.67 16.51
C TYR A 380 58.26 39.30 15.67
N GLU A 381 57.73 38.56 14.71
CA GLU A 381 56.58 38.98 13.92
C GLU A 381 55.27 38.73 14.67
N LEU A 382 54.50 39.79 14.89
CA LEU A 382 53.16 39.72 15.45
C LEU A 382 52.21 39.22 14.36
N ARG A 383 52.09 37.90 14.22
CA ARG A 383 51.11 37.24 13.35
C ARG A 383 50.06 36.51 14.16
N SER A 384 48.81 36.94 14.00
CA SER A 384 47.68 36.31 14.70
C SER A 384 46.37 36.54 13.96
N ASN A 385 45.31 35.89 14.45
CA ASN A 385 43.96 36.16 13.99
C ASN A 385 43.46 37.50 14.57
N ASP A 386 42.67 38.23 13.78
CA ASP A 386 42.04 39.49 14.16
C ASP A 386 41.22 39.31 15.44
N ASN A 387 41.48 40.20 16.40
CA ASN A 387 40.77 40.29 17.66
C ASN A 387 40.78 38.98 18.48
N GLU A 388 41.82 38.16 18.32
CA GLU A 388 42.05 36.94 19.10
C GLU A 388 43.31 37.05 19.95
N CYS A 389 43.23 36.52 21.17
CA CYS A 389 44.36 36.49 22.07
C CYS A 389 45.42 35.50 21.58
N THR A 390 46.68 35.93 21.55
CA THR A 390 47.83 35.11 21.13
C THR A 390 48.91 35.17 22.19
N ASN A 391 49.30 34.01 22.69
CA ASN A 391 50.41 33.89 23.63
C ASN A 391 51.73 33.99 22.89
N LEU A 392 52.69 34.70 23.46
CA LEU A 392 54.04 34.70 22.94
C LEU A 392 54.69 33.33 23.17
N PRO A 393 55.58 32.89 22.27
CA PRO A 393 56.34 31.66 22.49
C PRO A 393 57.26 31.85 23.70
N SER A 394 57.65 30.75 24.36
CA SER A 394 58.39 30.80 25.63
C SER A 394 59.70 31.59 25.57
N ASN A 395 60.37 31.61 24.42
CA ASN A 395 61.60 32.37 24.21
C ASN A 395 61.37 33.89 24.04
N TRP A 396 60.12 34.33 23.92
CA TRP A 396 59.68 35.72 23.76
C TRP A 396 58.80 36.22 24.91
N ASN A 397 58.51 35.37 25.89
CA ASN A 397 57.79 35.75 27.10
C ASN A 397 58.68 36.67 27.94
N ASP A 398 58.18 37.84 28.32
CA ASP A 398 58.83 38.75 29.28
C ASP A 398 60.24 39.18 28.88
N VAL A 399 60.48 39.40 27.58
CA VAL A 399 61.80 39.82 27.06
C VAL A 399 61.73 40.90 25.98
N ALA A 400 60.54 41.40 25.67
CA ALA A 400 60.38 42.45 24.67
C ALA A 400 60.63 43.81 25.33
N SER A 401 61.49 44.62 24.71
CA SER A 401 61.79 45.98 25.15
C SER A 401 61.36 47.06 24.15
N SER A 402 60.94 46.70 22.94
CA SER A 402 60.30 47.66 22.02
C SER A 402 59.27 47.01 21.09
N ILE A 403 58.31 47.80 20.64
CA ILE A 403 57.14 47.35 19.87
C ILE A 403 57.01 48.18 18.60
N SER A 404 56.64 47.57 17.48
CA SER A 404 56.31 48.28 16.25
C SER A 404 54.97 47.78 15.74
N VAL A 405 54.05 48.68 15.39
CA VAL A 405 52.74 48.32 14.80
C VAL A 405 52.69 48.88 13.38
N ILE A 406 52.41 48.02 12.39
CA ILE A 406 52.70 48.32 10.98
C ILE A 406 51.76 49.36 10.32
N SER A 407 50.64 49.73 10.95
CA SER A 407 49.71 50.70 10.35
C SER A 407 48.87 51.44 11.39
N TRP A 408 48.32 52.58 10.98
CA TRP A 408 47.49 53.44 11.81
C TRP A 408 46.08 52.88 12.02
N VAL A 409 45.64 51.99 11.12
CA VAL A 409 44.38 51.24 11.23
C VAL A 409 44.52 49.96 12.05
N VAL A 410 45.74 49.59 12.47
CA VAL A 410 45.99 48.41 13.30
C VAL A 410 46.04 48.85 14.75
N ASN A 411 45.23 48.18 15.56
CA ASN A 411 45.18 48.32 17.00
C ASN A 411 45.78 47.07 17.62
N CYS A 412 46.71 47.24 18.55
CA CYS A 412 47.24 46.13 19.34
C CYS A 412 47.16 46.44 20.83
N GLN A 413 46.83 45.41 21.60
CA GLN A 413 46.85 45.41 23.05
C GLN A 413 47.79 44.30 23.52
N PHE A 414 48.72 44.65 24.38
CA PHE A 414 49.75 43.77 24.92
C PHE A 414 49.51 43.57 26.41
N TYR A 415 49.70 42.35 26.89
CA TYR A 415 49.28 41.93 28.21
C TYR A 415 50.45 41.33 28.99
N GLU A 416 50.44 41.59 30.30
CA GLU A 416 51.48 41.14 31.22
C GLU A 416 51.50 39.62 31.37
N ASN A 417 50.32 38.98 31.32
CA ASN A 417 50.20 37.53 31.48
C ASN A 417 49.76 36.86 30.17
N ILE A 418 49.94 35.54 30.11
CA ILE A 418 49.36 34.70 29.06
C ILE A 418 47.82 34.79 29.07
N ASN A 419 47.20 34.40 27.96
CA ASN A 419 45.76 34.40 27.72
C ASN A 419 45.12 35.80 27.88
N CYS A 420 45.89 36.85 27.58
CA CYS A 420 45.46 38.24 27.62
C CYS A 420 44.93 38.66 28.99
N GLY A 421 45.61 38.21 30.05
CA GLY A 421 45.33 38.55 31.44
C GLY A 421 46.30 39.58 32.01
N GLY A 422 45.96 40.14 33.17
CA GLY A 422 46.79 41.11 33.88
C GLY A 422 46.67 42.54 33.35
N LEU A 423 47.67 43.36 33.68
CA LEU A 423 47.77 44.72 33.15
C LEU A 423 47.96 44.67 31.64
N SER A 424 47.53 45.72 30.95
CA SER A 424 47.68 45.82 29.50
C SER A 424 48.03 47.21 29.04
N ILE A 425 48.86 47.29 28.01
CA ILE A 425 49.10 48.52 27.23
C ILE A 425 48.45 48.40 25.86
N TYR A 426 47.95 49.51 25.33
CA TYR A 426 47.23 49.56 24.07
C TYR A 426 47.75 50.71 23.20
N GLY A 427 47.81 50.49 21.89
CA GLY A 427 48.13 51.57 20.95
C GLY A 427 48.01 51.19 19.47
N THR A 428 48.21 52.22 18.65
CA THR A 428 48.34 52.15 17.17
C THR A 428 49.63 52.86 16.75
N SER A 429 49.98 52.82 15.46
CA SER A 429 51.13 53.61 14.97
C SER A 429 50.92 55.13 15.07
N GLN A 430 49.67 55.62 15.12
CA GLN A 430 49.34 57.05 15.16
C GLN A 430 49.22 57.63 16.56
N ARG A 431 48.56 56.92 17.51
CA ARG A 431 48.40 57.42 18.88
C ARG A 431 49.72 57.64 19.60
N ASN A 432 50.77 57.02 19.06
CA ASN A 432 52.13 57.05 19.54
C ASN A 432 53.06 57.31 18.34
N ALA A 433 52.84 58.40 17.59
CA ALA A 433 53.80 58.89 16.59
C ALA A 433 54.56 60.08 17.17
N GLY A 434 55.84 59.90 17.51
CA GLY A 434 56.72 60.89 18.14
C GLY A 434 58.10 60.30 18.45
N ASN A 435 58.98 61.04 19.14
CA ASN A 435 60.29 60.53 19.59
C ASN A 435 60.08 59.39 20.62
N ASN A 436 60.09 58.15 20.13
CA ASN A 436 60.20 56.89 20.88
C ASN A 436 58.99 56.33 21.70
N PRO A 437 57.74 56.37 21.21
CA PRO A 437 56.56 56.00 22.00
C PRO A 437 56.13 54.52 21.95
N TRP A 438 56.97 53.61 21.46
CA TRP A 438 56.83 52.17 21.68
C TRP A 438 58.11 51.50 22.20
N ASP A 439 59.11 52.31 22.55
CA ASP A 439 60.23 51.85 23.34
C ASP A 439 59.77 51.74 24.79
N LEU A 440 59.92 50.56 25.38
CA LEU A 440 59.52 50.27 26.75
C LEU A 440 60.57 50.80 27.74
N GLN A 441 61.28 51.87 27.38
CA GLN A 441 62.28 52.53 28.23
C GLN A 441 61.80 53.90 28.75
N GLY A 442 60.66 54.40 28.24
CA GLY A 442 60.08 55.70 28.60
C GLY A 442 58.83 55.61 29.48
N ALA A 443 57.75 56.27 29.06
CA ALA A 443 56.47 56.30 29.77
C ALA A 443 55.84 54.90 29.98
N ASN A 444 56.23 53.92 29.14
CA ASN A 444 55.77 52.53 29.21
C ASN A 444 56.79 51.59 29.86
N SER A 445 57.81 52.12 30.56
CA SER A 445 58.89 51.30 31.16
C SER A 445 58.47 50.31 32.22
N TYR A 446 57.30 50.53 32.83
CA TYR A 446 56.70 49.55 33.74
C TYR A 446 56.29 48.24 33.06
N PHE A 447 56.24 48.21 31.71
CA PHE A 447 55.88 47.07 30.86
C PHE A 447 57.08 46.45 30.11
N ASN A 448 58.29 46.98 30.32
CA ASN A 448 59.52 46.40 29.76
C ASN A 448 59.70 44.97 30.26
N ASP A 449 60.05 44.04 29.38
CA ASP A 449 60.31 42.64 29.74
C ASP A 449 59.15 41.99 30.50
N LYS A 450 57.91 42.34 30.17
CA LYS A 450 56.71 41.80 30.83
C LYS A 450 55.61 41.35 29.87
N ILE A 451 55.83 41.44 28.57
CA ILE A 451 54.80 41.06 27.61
C ILE A 451 54.78 39.53 27.49
N SER A 452 53.64 38.93 27.79
CA SER A 452 53.43 37.48 27.68
C SER A 452 52.36 37.11 26.64
N SER A 453 51.45 38.02 26.32
CA SER A 453 50.47 37.81 25.24
C SER A 453 50.01 39.11 24.60
N TYR A 454 49.37 39.01 23.44
CA TYR A 454 48.88 40.15 22.69
C TYR A 454 47.58 39.84 21.95
N LYS A 455 46.86 40.90 21.61
CA LYS A 455 45.63 40.86 20.81
C LYS A 455 45.68 42.05 19.84
N CYS A 456 45.62 41.78 18.54
CA CYS A 456 45.62 42.82 17.52
C CYS A 456 44.36 42.75 16.67
N TRP A 457 43.86 43.88 16.22
CA TRP A 457 42.68 43.97 15.36
C TRP A 457 42.70 45.20 14.47
N LEU A 458 41.92 45.16 13.38
CA LEU A 458 41.67 46.32 12.54
C LEU A 458 40.64 47.27 13.17
N ASP A 459 40.89 48.57 13.10
CA ASP A 459 39.94 49.59 13.54
C ASP A 459 38.63 49.47 12.72
N PRO A 460 37.47 49.30 13.37
CA PRO A 460 36.19 49.23 12.68
C PRO A 460 35.79 50.53 11.96
N LEU A 461 36.36 51.69 12.32
CA LEU A 461 35.96 53.00 11.78
C LEU A 461 36.67 53.42 10.49
N THR A 462 37.63 52.64 9.97
CA THR A 462 38.48 53.05 8.84
C THR A 462 38.21 52.27 7.54
N TRP A 463 37.04 51.67 7.37
CA TRP A 463 36.68 50.92 6.16
C TRP A 463 36.13 51.84 5.05
N CYS A 464 36.79 51.83 3.89
CA CYS A 464 36.25 52.32 2.61
C CYS A 464 35.80 51.11 1.76
N GLY A 465 34.55 50.67 1.93
CA GLY A 465 33.98 49.61 1.08
C GLY A 465 34.57 48.22 1.33
N ASP A 466 35.10 47.57 0.28
CA ASP A 466 35.43 46.12 0.26
C ASP A 466 36.89 45.77 0.57
N THR A 467 37.73 46.74 0.93
CA THR A 467 39.14 46.52 1.26
C THR A 467 39.60 47.35 2.45
N PRO A 468 40.59 46.89 3.24
CA PRO A 468 41.31 47.76 4.17
C PRO A 468 41.89 48.95 3.40
N CYS A 469 41.78 50.15 3.96
CA CYS A 469 42.48 51.33 3.43
C CYS A 469 44.00 51.11 3.57
N HIS A 470 44.60 50.38 2.62
CA HIS A 470 46.02 50.51 2.35
C HIS A 470 46.21 51.89 1.73
N GLY A 471 46.85 52.79 2.48
CA GLY A 471 47.52 53.96 1.92
C GLY A 471 48.81 53.56 1.25
#